data_AF-A0A519ZEW5-F1
#
_entry.id   AF-A0A519ZEW5-F1
#
_cell.length_a   1.000
_cell.length_b   1.000
_cell.length_c   1.000
_cell.angle_alpha   90.00
_cell.angle_beta   90.00
_cell.angle_gamma   90.00
#
_symmetry.space_group_name_H-M   'P 1'
#
loop_
_entity.id
_entity.type
_entity.pdbx_description
1 polymer ?
#
loop_
_entity_poly.entity_id
_entity_poly.type
_entity_poly.pdbx_seq_one_letter_code
_entity_poly.pdbx_strand_id
1 'polypeptide(L)' 'LYYLQGFSGHGVALTGLAGQLVAEAVAGQAGRFDVFARLKHRRFPGGPMLRTPSLALGMLWHRVRDVL' A
#
# COMPACT_ATOMS: atom_id res chain seq x y z
N LEU A 1 -12.51 14.20 -4.88
CA LEU A 1 -11.13 14.22 -4.34
C LEU A 1 -10.52 12.85 -4.58
N TYR A 2 -9.43 12.76 -5.35
CA TYR A 2 -8.72 11.51 -5.65
C TYR A 2 -7.43 11.44 -4.82
N TYR A 3 -7.15 10.30 -4.18
CA TYR A 3 -5.97 10.12 -3.31
C TYR A 3 -5.14 8.92 -3.79
N LEU A 4 -3.82 9.12 -3.90
CA LEU A 4 -2.87 8.12 -4.38
C LEU A 4 -1.79 7.92 -3.30
N GLN A 5 -1.69 6.71 -2.73
CA GLN A 5 -0.70 6.37 -1.70
C GLN A 5 -0.25 4.90 -1.78
N GLY A 6 0.79 4.55 -1.02
CA GLY A 6 1.28 3.16 -0.92
C GLY A 6 2.49 2.83 -1.79
N PHE A 7 3.22 3.85 -2.28
CA PHE A 7 4.34 3.71 -3.22
C PHE A 7 5.67 3.15 -2.63
N SER A 8 5.59 2.44 -1.48
CA SER A 8 6.68 1.99 -0.60
C SER A 8 7.88 1.34 -1.33
N GLY A 9 8.81 2.17 -1.84
CA GLY A 9 10.08 1.76 -2.45
C GLY A 9 10.02 1.37 -3.94
N HIS A 10 8.84 1.25 -4.54
CA HIS A 10 8.64 0.92 -5.97
C HIS A 10 7.90 2.04 -6.74
N GLY A 11 7.97 3.26 -6.20
CA GLY A 11 7.09 4.36 -6.57
C GLY A 11 7.16 4.78 -8.04
N VAL A 12 8.33 4.77 -8.69
CA VAL A 12 8.51 5.39 -10.01
C VAL A 12 7.58 4.83 -11.09
N ALA A 13 7.47 3.50 -11.19
CA ALA A 13 6.56 2.87 -12.15
C ALA A 13 5.09 2.97 -11.71
N LEU A 14 4.85 2.82 -10.41
CA LEU A 14 3.50 2.74 -9.84
C LEU A 14 2.80 4.11 -9.81
N THR A 15 3.54 5.21 -9.63
CA THR A 15 3.02 6.59 -9.66
C THR A 15 2.61 7.00 -11.07
N GLY A 16 3.37 6.57 -12.10
CA GLY A 16 3.03 6.83 -13.50
C GLY A 16 1.71 6.18 -13.89
N LEU A 17 1.56 4.89 -13.60
CA LEU A 17 0.31 4.15 -13.81
C LEU A 17 -0.85 4.75 -13.01
N ALA A 18 -0.63 5.10 -11.75
CA ALA A 18 -1.65 5.73 -10.90
C ALA A 18 -2.12 7.09 -11.45
N GLY A 19 -1.21 7.91 -11.99
CA GLY A 19 -1.53 9.18 -12.64
C GLY A 19 -2.37 9.00 -13.90
N GLN A 20 -2.00 8.04 -14.76
CA GLN A 20 -2.77 7.71 -15.96
C GLN A 20 -4.18 7.21 -15.61
N LEU A 21 -4.30 6.35 -14.59
CA LEU A 21 -5.59 5.85 -14.09
C LEU A 21 -6.51 6.98 -13.59
N VAL A 22 -5.95 7.99 -12.91
CA VAL A 22 -6.72 9.17 -12.47
C VAL A 22 -7.12 10.05 -13.65
N ALA A 23 -6.23 10.25 -14.64
CA ALA A 23 -6.56 11.00 -15.84
C ALA A 23 -7.70 10.33 -16.65
N GLU A 24 -7.65 9.01 -16.81
CA GLU A 24 -8.72 8.22 -17.44
C GLU A 24 -10.04 8.31 -16.66
N ALA A 25 -9.99 8.30 -15.31
CA ALA A 25 -11.16 8.48 -14.47
C ALA A 25 -11.80 9.87 -14.62
N VAL A 26 -10.99 10.93 -14.71
CA VAL A 26 -11.45 12.31 -14.92
C VAL A 26 -12.01 12.51 -16.33
N ALA A 27 -11.45 11.81 -17.33
CA ALA A 27 -11.93 11.82 -18.71
C ALA A 27 -13.23 11.01 -18.95
N GLY A 28 -13.83 10.43 -17.90
CA GLY A 28 -15.10 9.69 -17.97
C GLY A 28 -14.95 8.18 -18.21
N GLN A 29 -13.72 7.65 -18.28
CA GLN A 29 -13.44 6.20 -18.37
C GLN A 29 -13.10 5.62 -16.99
N ALA A 30 -14.13 5.47 -16.16
CA ALA A 30 -13.97 5.04 -14.76
C ALA A 30 -13.68 3.53 -14.57
N GLY A 31 -13.71 2.71 -15.62
CA GLY A 31 -13.66 1.25 -15.49
C GLY A 31 -12.39 0.72 -14.81
N ARG A 32 -11.22 1.26 -15.18
CA ARG A 32 -9.94 0.83 -14.59
C ARG A 32 -9.70 1.45 -13.22
N PHE A 33 -10.17 2.68 -13.01
CA PHE A 33 -10.09 3.36 -11.72
C PHE A 33 -10.96 2.68 -10.65
N ASP A 34 -12.16 2.20 -10.99
CA ASP A 34 -13.07 1.53 -10.05
C ASP A 34 -12.46 0.24 -9.48
N VAL A 35 -11.66 -0.47 -10.27
CA VAL A 35 -10.93 -1.68 -9.81
C VAL A 35 -9.90 -1.32 -8.73
N PHE A 36 -9.15 -0.23 -8.90
CA PHE A 36 -8.20 0.24 -7.89
C PHE A 36 -8.91 0.89 -6.68
N ALA A 37 -10.06 1.53 -6.87
CA ALA A 37 -10.86 2.10 -5.79
C ALA A 37 -11.47 1.02 -4.87
N ARG A 38 -11.74 -0.18 -5.39
CA ARG A 38 -12.20 -1.34 -4.59
C ARG A 38 -11.12 -1.89 -3.65
N LEU A 39 -9.87 -1.45 -3.77
CA LEU A 39 -8.78 -1.88 -2.90
C LEU A 39 -8.95 -1.31 -1.49
N LYS A 40 -9.70 -2.04 -0.66
CA LYS A 40 -9.91 -1.70 0.75
C LYS A 40 -8.61 -1.91 1.53
N HIS A 41 -8.01 -0.82 1.98
CA HIS A 41 -6.96 -0.85 3.00
C HIS A 41 -7.55 -1.43 4.29
N ARG A 42 -7.32 -2.73 4.52
CA ARG A 42 -7.74 -3.41 5.73
C ARG A 42 -6.85 -2.93 6.87
N ARG A 43 -7.45 -2.58 8.01
CA ARG A 43 -6.70 -2.32 9.23
C ARG A 43 -5.99 -3.62 9.64
N PHE A 44 -4.78 -3.49 10.18
CA PHE A 44 -4.02 -4.64 10.68
C PHE A 44 -4.88 -5.40 11.71
N PRO A 45 -5.02 -6.73 11.59
CA PRO A 45 -5.78 -7.51 12.56
C PRO A 45 -5.16 -7.31 13.94
N GLY A 46 -5.94 -6.81 14.90
CA GLY A 46 -5.44 -6.45 16.23
C GLY A 46 -5.05 -4.98 16.45
N GLY A 47 -5.26 -4.12 15.44
CA GLY A 47 -5.11 -2.68 15.58
C GLY A 47 -3.68 -2.21 15.87
N PRO A 48 -3.51 -0.94 16.31
CA PRO A 48 -2.19 -0.36 16.59
C PRO A 48 -1.41 -1.12 17.66
N MET A 49 -2.11 -1.67 18.66
CA MET A 49 -1.49 -2.37 19.80
C MET A 49 -0.83 -3.70 19.40
N LEU A 50 -1.33 -4.39 18.36
CA LEU A 50 -0.68 -5.60 17.85
C LEU A 50 0.27 -5.32 16.66
N ARG A 51 0.04 -4.25 15.91
CA ARG A 51 0.91 -3.89 14.77
C ARG A 51 2.36 -3.66 15.20
N THR A 52 2.58 -2.86 16.23
CA THR A 52 3.93 -2.49 16.70
C THR A 52 4.72 -3.67 17.27
N PRO A 53 4.17 -4.49 18.20
CA PRO A 53 4.90 -5.64 18.72
C PRO A 53 5.15 -6.72 17.67
N SER A 54 4.23 -6.97 16.73
CA SER A 54 4.48 -7.92 15.64
C SER A 54 5.64 -7.48 14.72
N LEU A 55 5.74 -6.18 14.44
CA LEU A 55 6.86 -5.62 13.67
C LEU A 55 8.18 -5.73 14.45
N ALA A 56 8.16 -5.41 15.74
CA ALA A 56 9.34 -5.54 16.61
C ALA A 56 9.82 -7.00 16.69
N LEU A 57 8.90 -7.96 16.82
CA LEU A 57 9.20 -9.40 16.82
C LEU A 57 9.79 -9.86 15.48
N GLY A 58 9.22 -9.41 14.36
CA GLY A 58 9.75 -9.71 13.03
C GLY A 58 11.18 -9.18 12.84
N MET A 59 11.44 -7.93 13.25
CA MET A 59 12.80 -7.36 13.21
C MET A 59 13.77 -8.10 14.14
N LEU A 60 13.31 -8.49 15.34
CA LEU A 60 14.12 -9.23 16.30
C LEU A 60 14.48 -10.62 15.75
N TRP A 61 13.53 -11.33 15.17
CA TRP A 61 13.75 -12.63 14.52
C TRP A 61 14.78 -12.53 13.40
N HIS A 62 14.65 -11.53 12.53
CA HIS A 62 15.63 -11.29 11.48
C HIS A 62 17.01 -10.98 12.03
N ARG A 63 17.13 -10.16 13.07
CA ARG A 63 18.42 -9.90 13.73
C ARG A 63 19.04 -11.14 14.36
N VAL A 64 18.26 -11.98 15.02
CA VAL A 64 18.76 -13.23 15.60
C VAL A 64 19.25 -14.17 14.49
N ARG A 65 18.53 -14.24 13.37
CA ARG A 65 18.91 -15.06 12.22
C ARG A 65 20.14 -14.53 11.46
N ASP A 66 20.37 -13.21 11.44
CA ASP A 66 21.56 -12.61 10.82
C ASP A 66 22.83 -12.79 11.68
N VAL A 67 22.68 -13.01 12.99
CA VAL A 67 23.79 -13.17 13.94
C VAL A 67 24.19 -14.64 14.13
N LEU A 68 23.31 -15.59 13.77
CA LEU A 68 23.55 -17.03 13.75
C LEU A 68 24.13 -17.49 12.40
#